data_AF-A0AAU9YTM6-F1
#
_entry.id   AF-A0AAU9YTM6-F1
#
_cell.length_a   1.000
_cell.length_b   1.000
_cell.length_c   1.000
_cell.angle_alpha   90.00
_cell.angle_beta   90.00
_cell.angle_gamma   90.00
#
_symmetry.space_group_name_H-M   'P 1'
#
loop_
_entity.id
_entity.type
_entity.pdbx_description
1 polymer ?
#
loop_
_entity_poly.entity_id
_entity_poly.type
_entity_poly.pdbx_seq_one_letter_code
_entity_poly.pdbx_strand_id
1 'polypeptide(L)'
;MDSRLALATEEPIRKGSVRKYKILCLVLLALLVIVSLGLGLGLGLRKPEQQGSCRKKCFDSSHRGLEGCRCDSGCTDRGDCCWDFEDTCVKSTQIWTCNSFRCGESRLETSLCSCADDCLQRKDCCADYKTVCQGESPWVTEACATPQEPQCPEGFDLPPVILFSMDGFRAEYLQTWSTLMPNINKLSKS
;
A
#
# COMPACT_ATOMS: atom_id res chain seq x y z
N MET A 1 -47.71 -66.93 22.95
CA MET A 1 -48.93 -66.75 22.14
C MET A 1 -48.88 -65.31 21.66
N ASP A 2 -48.09 -65.10 20.61
CA ASP A 2 -48.57 -64.95 19.23
C ASP A 2 -48.82 -63.48 18.92
N SER A 3 -47.86 -62.86 18.23
CA SER A 3 -47.86 -62.72 16.77
C SER A 3 -48.66 -61.49 16.37
N ARG A 4 -47.96 -60.44 15.93
CA ARG A 4 -48.26 -59.72 14.68
C ARG A 4 -46.99 -59.13 14.09
N LEU A 5 -46.46 -59.89 13.15
CA LEU A 5 -45.69 -59.40 12.01
C LEU A 5 -46.59 -58.52 11.14
N ALA A 6 -45.94 -57.62 10.38
CA ALA A 6 -46.38 -57.01 9.12
C ALA A 6 -46.92 -55.55 9.15
N LEU A 7 -46.04 -54.65 8.69
CA LEU A 7 -46.10 -54.02 7.35
C LEU A 7 -46.80 -52.64 7.23
N ALA A 8 -45.99 -51.63 6.88
CA ALA A 8 -46.29 -50.55 5.94
C ALA A 8 -45.02 -49.68 5.76
N THR A 9 -44.16 -49.99 4.78
CA THR A 9 -44.07 -49.38 3.44
C THR A 9 -43.43 -47.99 3.43
N GLU A 10 -42.22 -47.93 2.85
CA GLU A 10 -41.52 -46.72 2.41
C GLU A 10 -42.40 -45.86 1.49
N GLU A 11 -42.51 -44.57 1.78
CA GLU A 11 -43.10 -43.60 0.85
C GLU A 11 -42.07 -43.09 -0.17
N PRO A 12 -42.43 -42.99 -1.46
CA PRO A 12 -41.53 -42.57 -2.51
C PRO A 12 -41.30 -41.06 -2.44
N ILE A 13 -40.08 -40.65 -2.11
CA ILE A 13 -39.68 -39.24 -2.18
C ILE A 13 -39.91 -38.70 -3.59
N ARG A 14 -40.93 -37.84 -3.66
CA ARG A 14 -41.52 -37.09 -4.77
C ARG A 14 -40.48 -36.64 -5.82
N LYS A 15 -40.20 -37.49 -6.83
CA LYS A 15 -39.38 -37.18 -8.04
C LYS A 15 -39.74 -35.83 -8.68
N GLY A 16 -41.02 -35.45 -8.63
CA GLY A 16 -41.52 -34.17 -9.15
C GLY A 16 -41.03 -32.94 -8.36
N SER A 17 -40.79 -33.06 -7.06
CA SER A 17 -40.27 -31.97 -6.22
C SER A 17 -38.79 -31.71 -6.54
N VAL A 18 -37.99 -32.78 -6.65
CA VAL A 18 -36.56 -32.69 -6.99
C VAL A 18 -36.35 -32.05 -8.37
N ARG A 19 -37.21 -32.37 -9.36
CA ARG A 19 -37.14 -31.75 -10.69
C ARG A 19 -37.44 -30.25 -10.65
N LYS A 20 -38.40 -29.81 -9.83
CA LYS A 20 -38.70 -28.39 -9.62
C LYS A 20 -37.54 -27.65 -8.95
N TYR A 21 -36.93 -28.23 -7.91
CA TYR A 21 -35.76 -27.65 -7.26
C TYR A 21 -34.54 -27.56 -8.19
N LYS A 22 -34.30 -28.57 -9.04
CA LYS A 22 -33.24 -28.52 -10.05
C LYS A 22 -33.44 -27.40 -11.06
N ILE A 23 -34.68 -27.20 -11.55
CA ILE A 23 -35.00 -26.09 -12.46
C ILE A 23 -34.80 -24.75 -11.76
N LEU A 24 -35.26 -24.61 -10.51
CA LEU A 24 -35.10 -23.38 -9.74
C LEU A 24 -33.60 -23.03 -9.53
N CYS A 25 -32.77 -24.01 -9.17
CA CYS A 25 -31.33 -23.80 -9.04
C CYS A 25 -30.66 -23.39 -10.36
N LEU A 26 -31.04 -24.01 -11.48
CA LEU A 26 -30.49 -23.64 -12.79
C LEU A 26 -30.86 -22.21 -13.19
N VAL A 27 -32.10 -21.79 -12.94
CA VAL A 27 -32.55 -20.41 -13.20
C VAL A 27 -31.81 -19.42 -12.30
N LEU A 28 -31.65 -19.73 -11.01
CA LEU A 28 -30.89 -18.88 -10.08
C LEU A 28 -29.42 -18.75 -10.49
N LEU A 29 -28.78 -19.84 -10.90
CA LEU A 29 -27.39 -19.81 -11.38
C LEU A 29 -27.26 -18.99 -12.67
N ALA A 30 -28.20 -19.15 -13.61
CA ALA A 30 -28.20 -18.37 -14.84
C ALA A 30 -28.36 -16.86 -14.57
N LEU A 31 -29.27 -16.48 -13.66
CA LEU A 31 -29.44 -15.08 -13.25
C LEU A 31 -28.19 -14.52 -12.56
N LEU A 32 -27.53 -15.30 -11.69
CA LEU A 32 -26.29 -14.92 -11.04
C LEU A 32 -25.16 -14.64 -12.05
N VAL A 33 -25.03 -15.49 -13.06
CA VAL A 33 -24.04 -15.34 -14.14
C VAL A 33 -24.36 -14.11 -15.02
N ILE A 34 -25.63 -13.87 -15.34
CA ILE A 34 -26.03 -12.70 -16.12
C ILE A 34 -25.78 -11.40 -15.33
N VAL A 35 -26.05 -11.38 -14.03
CA VAL A 35 -25.79 -10.23 -13.17
C VAL A 35 -24.29 -9.99 -13.01
N SER A 36 -23.49 -11.03 -12.81
CA SER A 36 -22.03 -10.87 -12.67
C SER A 36 -21.35 -10.45 -13.98
N LEU A 37 -21.78 -10.98 -15.13
CA LEU A 37 -21.32 -10.53 -16.45
C LEU A 37 -21.84 -9.13 -16.79
N GLY A 38 -23.09 -8.82 -16.44
CA GLY A 38 -23.70 -7.51 -16.64
C GLY A 38 -23.05 -6.42 -15.79
N LEU A 39 -22.74 -6.68 -14.52
CA LEU A 39 -21.92 -5.78 -13.70
C LEU A 39 -20.47 -5.74 -14.19
N GLY A 40 -19.86 -6.87 -14.53
CA GLY A 40 -18.47 -6.94 -14.96
C GLY A 40 -18.18 -6.21 -16.27
N LEU A 41 -19.11 -6.26 -17.24
CA LEU A 41 -19.02 -5.52 -18.50
C LEU A 41 -19.61 -4.10 -18.40
N GLY A 42 -20.70 -3.92 -17.64
CA GLY A 42 -21.39 -2.64 -17.47
C GLY A 42 -20.66 -1.65 -16.57
N LEU A 43 -19.88 -2.12 -15.60
CA LEU A 43 -18.98 -1.27 -14.81
C LEU A 43 -17.68 -0.92 -15.52
N GLY A 44 -17.49 -1.36 -16.78
CA GLY A 44 -16.37 -0.96 -17.60
C GLY A 44 -15.03 -1.30 -16.97
N LEU A 45 -14.33 -2.27 -17.54
CA LEU A 45 -12.88 -2.18 -17.52
C LEU A 45 -12.49 -0.92 -18.30
N ARG A 46 -12.59 0.24 -17.65
CA ARG A 46 -11.95 1.47 -18.05
C ARG A 46 -10.47 1.12 -18.07
N LYS A 47 -9.99 0.80 -19.27
CA LYS A 47 -8.58 0.96 -19.62
C LYS A 47 -8.20 2.34 -19.06
N PRO A 48 -7.13 2.48 -18.25
CA PRO A 48 -6.73 3.79 -17.77
C PRO A 48 -6.45 4.61 -19.02
N GLU A 49 -7.39 5.49 -19.34
CA GLU A 49 -7.19 6.62 -20.20
C GLU A 49 -5.94 7.30 -19.61
N GLN A 50 -4.90 7.49 -20.42
CA GLN A 50 -3.65 8.08 -19.91
C GLN A 50 -3.85 9.57 -19.61
N GLN A 51 -4.66 9.88 -18.61
CA GLN A 51 -4.88 11.23 -18.12
C GLN A 51 -3.52 11.84 -17.75
N GLY A 52 -3.32 13.12 -18.07
CA GLY A 52 -2.06 13.79 -17.79
C GLY A 52 -1.74 13.73 -16.29
N SER A 53 -0.45 13.61 -15.96
CA SER A 53 0.06 13.44 -14.61
C SER A 53 1.13 14.48 -14.31
N CYS A 54 1.23 14.88 -13.04
CA CYS A 54 2.27 15.77 -12.51
C CYS A 54 3.52 15.04 -12.03
N ARG A 55 3.61 13.72 -12.22
CA ARG A 55 4.78 12.94 -11.81
C ARG A 55 6.06 13.49 -12.46
N LYS A 56 7.02 13.88 -11.62
CA LYS A 56 8.28 14.55 -12.00
C LYS A 56 8.12 15.91 -12.71
N LYS A 57 6.94 16.51 -12.63
CA LYS A 57 6.56 17.75 -13.34
C LYS A 57 5.91 18.78 -12.40
N CYS A 58 6.09 18.61 -11.10
CA CYS A 58 5.54 19.50 -10.09
C CYS A 58 6.08 20.92 -10.23
N PHE A 59 5.16 21.88 -10.24
CA PHE A 59 5.40 23.32 -10.37
C PHE A 59 6.14 23.73 -11.66
N ASP A 60 6.16 22.85 -12.66
CA ASP A 60 6.72 23.13 -13.98
C ASP A 60 5.69 23.87 -14.85
N SER A 61 5.86 25.19 -14.98
CA SER A 61 5.02 26.04 -15.83
C SER A 61 5.04 25.68 -17.32
N SER A 62 6.10 24.99 -17.77
CA SER A 62 6.24 24.56 -19.16
C SER A 62 5.50 23.25 -19.45
N HIS A 63 5.22 22.45 -18.41
CA HIS A 63 4.58 21.16 -18.57
C HIS A 63 3.12 21.30 -19.03
N ARG A 64 2.74 20.41 -19.94
CA ARG A 64 1.37 20.22 -20.43
C ARG A 64 1.11 18.73 -20.45
N GLY A 65 0.25 18.27 -19.56
CA GLY A 65 -0.20 16.88 -19.52
C GLY A 65 -1.15 16.55 -20.68
N LEU A 66 -1.58 15.29 -20.75
CA LEU A 66 -2.63 14.88 -21.67
C LEU A 66 -3.90 15.70 -21.40
N GLU A 67 -4.66 16.00 -22.47
CA GLU A 67 -5.85 16.88 -22.43
C GLU A 67 -5.57 18.33 -22.02
N GLY A 68 -4.29 18.74 -21.95
CA GLY A 68 -3.89 20.12 -21.66
C GLY A 68 -3.84 20.47 -20.17
N CYS A 69 -3.97 19.48 -19.28
CA CYS A 69 -3.85 19.72 -17.84
C CYS A 69 -2.46 20.26 -17.46
N ARG A 70 -2.40 20.97 -16.35
CA ARG A 70 -1.23 21.69 -15.87
C ARG A 70 -0.80 21.24 -14.47
N CYS A 71 0.43 21.55 -14.11
CA CYS A 71 1.05 21.21 -12.83
C CYS A 71 1.79 22.40 -12.20
N ASP A 72 1.57 23.62 -12.70
CA ASP A 72 2.10 24.84 -12.10
C ASP A 72 1.28 25.27 -10.88
N SER A 73 1.85 26.17 -10.07
CA SER A 73 1.22 26.67 -8.86
C SER A 73 -0.13 27.36 -9.08
N GLY A 74 -0.44 27.82 -10.30
CA GLY A 74 -1.69 28.49 -10.63
C GLY A 74 -2.76 27.58 -11.24
N CYS A 75 -2.51 26.26 -11.37
CA CYS A 75 -3.49 25.37 -12.01
C CYS A 75 -4.78 25.25 -11.20
N THR A 76 -4.70 25.38 -9.87
CA THR A 76 -5.85 25.28 -8.96
C THR A 76 -6.82 26.44 -9.20
N ASP A 77 -6.28 27.66 -9.35
CA ASP A 77 -7.09 28.86 -9.62
C ASP A 77 -7.76 28.80 -11.00
N ARG A 78 -7.11 28.17 -11.99
CA ARG A 78 -7.64 28.00 -13.34
C ARG A 78 -8.58 26.80 -13.48
N GLY A 79 -8.58 25.88 -12.52
CA GLY A 79 -9.32 24.62 -12.60
C GLY A 79 -8.79 23.67 -13.68
N ASP A 80 -7.51 23.80 -14.07
CA ASP A 80 -6.87 23.00 -15.13
C ASP A 80 -5.77 22.07 -14.63
N CYS A 81 -5.72 21.79 -13.32
CA CYS A 81 -4.74 20.86 -12.76
C CYS A 81 -4.89 19.44 -13.32
N CYS A 82 -3.75 18.77 -13.51
CA CYS A 82 -3.77 17.32 -13.68
C CYS A 82 -4.35 16.65 -12.42
N TRP A 83 -4.97 15.48 -12.62
CA TRP A 83 -5.76 14.82 -11.59
C TRP A 83 -4.99 14.49 -10.30
N ASP A 84 -3.66 14.33 -10.40
CA ASP A 84 -2.76 13.95 -9.30
C ASP A 84 -1.96 15.12 -8.72
N PHE A 85 -2.23 16.37 -9.13
CA PHE A 85 -1.44 17.54 -8.72
C PHE A 85 -1.36 17.71 -7.20
N GLU A 86 -2.51 17.66 -6.51
CA GLU A 86 -2.58 17.88 -5.07
C GLU A 86 -1.78 16.81 -4.30
N ASP A 87 -1.97 15.54 -4.64
CA ASP A 87 -1.29 14.43 -3.96
C ASP A 87 0.22 14.39 -4.30
N THR A 88 0.56 14.63 -5.57
CA THR A 88 1.93 14.49 -6.07
C THR A 88 2.80 15.70 -5.74
N CYS A 89 2.25 16.91 -5.77
CA CYS A 89 3.05 18.14 -5.68
C CYS A 89 2.84 18.90 -4.39
N VAL A 90 1.63 18.87 -3.80
CA VAL A 90 1.34 19.63 -2.57
C VAL A 90 1.56 18.75 -1.35
N LYS A 91 0.78 17.68 -1.18
CA LYS A 91 0.87 16.80 0.00
C LYS A 91 2.23 16.12 0.14
N SER A 92 2.90 15.85 -0.98
CA SER A 92 4.25 15.27 -0.98
C SER A 92 5.31 16.17 -0.32
N THR A 93 5.08 17.48 -0.23
CA THR A 93 5.98 18.40 0.50
C THR A 93 5.83 18.29 2.02
N GLN A 94 4.75 17.68 2.51
CA GLN A 94 4.39 17.62 3.93
C GLN A 94 4.70 16.26 4.59
N ILE A 95 5.35 15.34 3.87
CA ILE A 95 5.65 13.99 4.34
C ILE A 95 7.16 13.77 4.48
N TRP A 96 7.53 12.90 5.43
CA TRP A 96 8.92 12.52 5.73
C TRP A 96 9.38 11.22 5.06
N THR A 97 8.60 10.73 4.10
CA THR A 97 8.80 9.42 3.46
C THR A 97 8.78 9.52 1.94
N CYS A 98 9.55 8.65 1.31
CA CYS A 98 9.46 8.38 -0.12
C CYS A 98 8.33 7.41 -0.43
N ASN A 99 7.95 7.38 -1.70
CA ASN A 99 7.09 6.35 -2.27
C ASN A 99 7.48 6.17 -3.75
N SER A 100 6.94 5.14 -4.40
CA SER A 100 7.27 4.84 -5.80
C SER A 100 7.01 5.98 -6.78
N PHE A 101 6.13 6.93 -6.45
CA PHE A 101 5.83 8.09 -7.30
C PHE A 101 6.85 9.22 -7.14
N ARG A 102 7.41 9.39 -5.93
CA ARG A 102 8.43 10.39 -5.58
C ARG A 102 9.86 10.03 -5.99
N CYS A 103 10.15 8.76 -6.27
CA CYS A 103 11.50 8.34 -6.67
C CYS A 103 11.95 9.04 -7.97
N GLY A 104 13.04 9.80 -7.89
CA GLY A 104 13.55 10.63 -8.98
C GLY A 104 12.62 11.79 -9.32
N GLU A 105 11.96 12.36 -8.31
CA GLU A 105 11.18 13.59 -8.43
C GLU A 105 12.06 14.79 -8.80
N SER A 106 11.44 15.82 -9.37
CA SER A 106 12.08 17.13 -9.44
C SER A 106 12.19 17.69 -8.02
N ARG A 107 13.29 18.38 -7.73
CA ARG A 107 13.53 18.94 -6.41
C ARG A 107 12.46 19.99 -6.08
N LEU A 108 11.88 19.83 -4.90
CA LEU A 108 10.90 20.74 -4.32
C LEU A 108 11.54 21.37 -3.10
N GLU A 109 11.89 22.66 -3.18
CA GLU A 109 12.56 23.39 -2.09
C GLU A 109 11.71 23.46 -0.81
N THR A 110 10.39 23.30 -0.93
CA THR A 110 9.46 23.29 0.21
C THR A 110 9.28 21.92 0.85
N SER A 111 9.89 20.85 0.31
CA SER A 111 9.77 19.51 0.87
C SER A 111 10.62 19.35 2.14
N LEU A 112 10.06 18.67 3.13
CA LEU A 112 10.75 18.34 4.38
C LEU A 112 11.96 17.41 4.19
N CYS A 113 11.88 16.53 3.19
CA CYS A 113 12.97 15.67 2.72
C CYS A 113 12.80 15.37 1.22
N SER A 114 13.87 14.98 0.56
CA SER A 114 13.92 14.77 -0.89
C SER A 114 13.95 13.30 -1.28
N CYS A 115 13.33 12.97 -2.41
CA CYS A 115 13.48 11.69 -3.11
C CYS A 115 14.10 11.85 -4.51
N ALA A 116 14.71 13.02 -4.77
CA ALA A 116 15.43 13.31 -6.00
C ALA A 116 16.77 12.56 -6.05
N ASP A 117 17.32 12.38 -7.25
CA ASP A 117 18.53 11.57 -7.46
C ASP A 117 19.79 12.17 -6.79
N ASP A 118 19.78 13.49 -6.51
CA ASP A 118 20.89 14.20 -5.87
C ASP A 118 20.79 14.24 -4.32
N CYS A 119 19.75 13.65 -3.72
CA CYS A 119 19.47 13.82 -2.30
C CYS A 119 20.59 13.26 -1.40
N LEU A 120 21.27 12.19 -1.82
CA LEU A 120 22.36 11.57 -1.05
C LEU A 120 23.58 12.50 -0.99
N GLN A 121 23.86 13.20 -2.10
CA GLN A 121 24.96 14.16 -2.17
C GLN A 121 24.67 15.38 -1.29
N ARG A 122 23.43 15.85 -1.29
CA ARG A 122 22.96 16.97 -0.47
C ARG A 122 22.68 16.59 1.00
N LYS A 123 22.63 15.29 1.30
CA LYS A 123 22.32 14.73 2.62
C LYS A 123 20.93 15.14 3.13
N ASP A 124 19.97 15.23 2.21
CA ASP A 124 18.58 15.64 2.49
C ASP A 124 17.53 14.59 2.06
N CYS A 125 17.97 13.35 1.81
CA CYS A 125 17.05 12.26 1.50
C CYS A 125 16.08 11.98 2.65
N CYS A 126 14.85 11.57 2.31
CA CYS A 126 13.98 10.92 3.28
C CYS A 126 14.64 9.65 3.83
N ALA A 127 14.36 9.29 5.09
CA ALA A 127 15.04 8.19 5.79
C ALA A 127 14.85 6.83 5.11
N ASP A 128 13.76 6.66 4.36
CA ASP A 128 13.39 5.44 3.63
C ASP A 128 13.79 5.46 2.15
N TYR A 129 14.48 6.49 1.66
CA TYR A 129 14.82 6.66 0.24
C TYR A 129 15.53 5.43 -0.35
N LYS A 130 16.54 4.90 0.34
CA LYS A 130 17.30 3.75 -0.16
C LYS A 130 16.45 2.49 -0.27
N THR A 131 15.61 2.25 0.74
CA THR A 131 14.67 1.13 0.75
C THR A 131 13.64 1.25 -0.37
N VAL A 132 13.04 2.44 -0.54
CA VAL A 132 11.93 2.66 -1.45
C VAL A 132 12.37 2.84 -2.90
N CYS A 133 13.46 3.56 -3.14
CA CYS A 133 13.90 3.97 -4.48
C CYS A 133 15.13 3.19 -4.99
N GLN A 134 15.95 2.61 -4.12
CA GLN A 134 17.13 1.83 -4.51
C GLN A 134 16.99 0.33 -4.25
N GLY A 135 15.90 -0.10 -3.60
CA GLY A 135 15.62 -1.51 -3.33
C GLY A 135 16.50 -2.11 -2.24
N GLU A 136 17.12 -1.29 -1.39
CA GLU A 136 17.83 -1.79 -0.20
C GLU A 136 16.83 -2.45 0.77
N SER A 137 17.28 -3.45 1.52
CA SER A 137 16.46 -4.06 2.56
C SER A 137 16.24 -3.07 3.72
N PRO A 138 15.01 -2.91 4.23
CA PRO A 138 14.83 -2.14 5.45
C PRO A 138 15.57 -2.82 6.61
N TRP A 139 16.27 -2.04 7.44
CA TRP A 139 17.04 -2.53 8.58
C TRP A 139 16.29 -3.58 9.40
N VAL A 140 14.99 -3.41 9.63
CA VAL A 140 14.17 -4.34 10.43
C VAL A 140 14.15 -5.78 9.89
N THR A 141 14.38 -5.95 8.59
CA THR A 141 14.33 -7.25 7.89
C THR A 141 15.70 -7.94 7.78
N GLU A 142 16.79 -7.20 8.00
CA GLU A 142 18.14 -7.76 7.98
C GLU A 142 18.33 -8.76 9.13
N ALA A 143 19.23 -9.73 8.96
CA ALA A 143 19.59 -10.65 10.04
C ALA A 143 20.25 -9.89 11.21
N CYS A 144 20.00 -10.34 12.44
CA CYS A 144 20.78 -9.85 13.58
C CYS A 144 22.23 -10.34 13.43
N ALA A 145 23.18 -9.42 13.47
CA ALA A 145 24.60 -9.72 13.45
C ALA A 145 25.24 -9.15 14.72
N THR A 146 26.19 -9.87 15.30
CA THR A 146 27.10 -9.35 16.33
C THR A 146 28.33 -8.78 15.64
N PRO A 147 28.48 -7.44 15.50
CA PRO A 147 29.67 -6.88 14.88
C PRO A 147 30.86 -7.11 15.82
N GLN A 148 31.95 -7.69 15.30
CA GLN A 148 33.20 -7.84 16.06
C GLN A 148 33.92 -6.50 16.26
N GLU A 149 33.76 -5.55 15.34
CA GLU A 149 34.34 -4.20 15.40
C GLU A 149 33.36 -3.15 14.84
N PRO A 150 33.37 -1.90 15.36
CA PRO A 150 32.50 -0.83 14.88
C PRO A 150 32.92 -0.33 13.49
N GLN A 151 31.96 -0.22 12.58
CA GLN A 151 32.16 0.34 11.25
C GLN A 151 31.76 1.82 11.24
N CYS A 152 32.72 2.70 11.56
CA CYS A 152 32.49 4.15 11.63
C CYS A 152 33.13 4.89 10.45
N PRO A 153 32.51 5.97 9.94
CA PRO A 153 33.13 6.81 8.91
C PRO A 153 34.29 7.64 9.48
N GLU A 154 35.09 8.23 8.58
CA GLU A 154 36.19 9.12 8.95
C GLU A 154 35.72 10.26 9.87
N GLY A 155 36.50 10.54 10.92
CA GLY A 155 36.18 11.52 11.95
C GLY A 155 35.44 10.96 13.17
N PHE A 156 35.09 9.68 13.18
CA PHE A 156 34.51 8.99 14.34
C PHE A 156 35.46 7.92 14.88
N ASP A 157 36.38 8.34 15.74
CA ASP A 157 37.31 7.42 16.44
C ASP A 157 36.61 6.53 17.47
N LEU A 158 35.41 6.94 17.92
CA LEU A 158 34.56 6.21 18.85
C LEU A 158 33.12 6.15 18.32
N PRO A 159 32.38 5.05 18.55
CA PRO A 159 30.98 4.97 18.18
C PRO A 159 30.14 6.04 18.90
N PRO A 160 29.25 6.76 18.19
CA PRO A 160 28.35 7.71 18.82
C PRO A 160 27.29 6.99 19.68
N VAL A 161 26.86 7.64 20.76
CA VAL A 161 25.78 7.16 21.63
C VAL A 161 24.50 7.93 21.34
N ILE A 162 23.43 7.21 21.01
CA ILE A 162 22.09 7.78 20.81
C ILE A 162 21.19 7.36 21.98
N LEU A 163 20.77 8.33 22.79
CA LEU A 163 19.79 8.10 23.85
C LEU A 163 18.37 8.31 23.29
N PHE A 164 17.65 7.22 23.07
CA PHE A 164 16.26 7.25 22.61
C PHE A 164 15.31 6.98 23.80
N SER A 165 14.63 8.01 24.30
CA SER A 165 13.70 7.90 25.42
C SER A 165 12.25 7.92 24.94
N MET A 166 11.44 6.98 25.43
CA MET A 166 10.00 6.90 25.17
C MET A 166 9.25 7.02 26.49
N ASP A 167 8.69 8.20 26.76
CA ASP A 167 7.98 8.43 28.01
C ASP A 167 6.76 7.50 28.16
N GLY A 168 6.57 6.97 29.36
CA GLY A 168 5.48 6.03 29.67
C GLY A 168 5.54 4.69 28.94
N PHE A 169 6.65 4.33 28.28
CA PHE A 169 6.77 3.03 27.62
C PHE A 169 6.98 1.92 28.65
N ARG A 170 5.91 1.20 28.97
CA ARG A 170 5.93 0.14 29.99
C ARG A 170 6.50 -1.17 29.44
N ALA A 171 7.18 -1.93 30.29
CA ALA A 171 7.83 -3.17 29.89
C ALA A 171 6.85 -4.21 29.33
N GLU A 172 5.60 -4.26 29.83
CA GLU A 172 4.58 -5.18 29.32
C GLU A 172 4.22 -4.94 27.85
N TYR A 173 4.41 -3.71 27.33
CA TYR A 173 4.07 -3.41 25.94
C TYR A 173 4.91 -4.23 24.97
N LEU A 174 6.19 -4.43 25.28
CA LEU A 174 7.06 -5.26 24.47
C LEU A 174 6.70 -6.75 24.59
N GLN A 175 6.28 -7.20 25.77
CA GLN A 175 5.88 -8.60 25.98
C GLN A 175 4.58 -8.95 25.23
N THR A 176 3.58 -8.07 25.29
CA THR A 176 2.26 -8.31 24.72
C THR A 176 2.17 -7.93 23.24
N TRP A 177 2.82 -6.84 22.82
CA TRP A 177 2.60 -6.22 21.50
C TRP A 177 3.86 -6.17 20.62
N SER A 178 4.90 -6.94 20.92
CA SER A 178 6.17 -6.94 20.15
C SER A 178 6.00 -7.11 18.64
N THR A 179 5.00 -7.88 18.19
CA THR A 179 4.73 -8.11 16.76
C THR A 179 4.27 -6.85 16.02
N LEU A 180 3.69 -5.87 16.74
CA LEU A 180 3.26 -4.57 16.19
C LEU A 180 4.39 -3.52 16.22
N MET A 181 5.50 -3.82 16.89
CA MET A 181 6.66 -2.92 17.04
C MET A 181 7.93 -3.60 16.53
N PRO A 182 8.02 -3.92 15.22
CA PRO A 182 9.06 -4.79 14.70
C PRO A 182 10.46 -4.22 14.89
N ASN A 183 10.63 -2.89 14.79
CA ASN A 183 11.92 -2.24 15.02
C ASN A 183 12.39 -2.37 16.49
N ILE A 184 11.52 -2.07 17.46
CA ILE A 184 11.82 -2.16 18.88
C ILE A 184 12.06 -3.63 19.28
N ASN A 185 11.25 -4.54 18.75
CA ASN A 185 11.39 -5.98 18.96
C ASN A 185 12.71 -6.54 18.40
N LYS A 186 13.21 -5.98 17.28
CA LYS A 186 14.54 -6.33 16.76
C LYS A 186 15.65 -5.80 17.69
N LEU A 187 15.56 -4.54 18.14
CA LEU A 187 16.52 -3.96 19.08
C LEU A 187 16.59 -4.75 20.39
N SER A 188 15.47 -5.27 20.91
CA SER A 188 15.46 -6.05 22.16
C SER A 188 16.09 -7.44 22.06
N LYS A 189 16.35 -7.92 20.84
CA LYS A 189 16.93 -9.23 20.56
C LYS A 189 18.39 -9.16 20.11
N SER A 190 18.90 -7.95 19.87
CA SER A 190 20.25 -7.70 19.39
C SER A 190 21.28 -7.69 20.52
#